data_AF-A0A443ST24-F1
#
_entry.id   AF-A0A443ST24-F1
#
_cell.length_a   1.000
_cell.length_b   1.000
_cell.length_c   1.000
_cell.angle_alpha   90.00
_cell.angle_beta   90.00
_cell.angle_gamma   90.00
#
_symmetry.space_group_name_H-M   'P 1'
#
loop_
_entity.id
_entity.type
_entity.pdbx_description
1 polymer ?
#
loop_
_entity_poly.entity_id
_entity_poly.type
_entity_poly.pdbx_seq_one_letter_code
_entity_poly.pdbx_strand_id
1 'polypeptide(L)'
;MNEEASPSPNVNRSVYGYVLFLVSNSALLIYFIRAFIDDGVLLRFGVTCLPSRYWCLALPLYFSISVVIFALFFYPAINCILTKRLNCKNVITDNFSKPRSNCESGAFGAIAPIYDMSIEEVCVRTYIEQKMFSKIVQEMQ
;
A
#
# COMPACT_ATOMS: atom_id res chain seq x y z
N MET A 1 -18.58 -9.53 22.76
CA MET A 1 -18.15 -9.84 21.38
C MET A 1 -18.48 -8.61 20.57
N ASN A 2 -17.49 -7.78 20.27
CA ASN A 2 -17.71 -6.39 19.90
C ASN A 2 -18.22 -6.33 18.45
N GLU A 3 -19.44 -5.85 18.25
CA GLU A 3 -20.08 -5.67 16.92
C GLU A 3 -19.25 -4.78 15.98
N GLU A 4 -18.26 -4.08 16.52
CA GLU A 4 -17.36 -3.18 15.80
C GLU A 4 -16.48 -3.87 14.76
N ALA A 5 -16.19 -5.17 14.85
CA ALA A 5 -15.28 -5.87 13.94
C ALA A 5 -15.97 -6.68 12.83
N SER A 6 -17.30 -6.59 12.71
CA SER A 6 -18.02 -7.30 11.63
C SER A 6 -17.78 -6.60 10.28
N PRO A 7 -17.45 -7.34 9.20
CA PRO A 7 -17.33 -6.81 7.84
C PRO A 7 -18.70 -6.45 7.22
N SER A 8 -19.80 -6.71 7.93
CA SER A 8 -21.15 -6.39 7.46
C SER A 8 -21.37 -4.88 7.35
N PRO A 9 -22.07 -4.39 6.31
CA PRO A 9 -22.40 -2.98 6.17
C PRO A 9 -23.12 -2.47 7.42
N ASN A 10 -22.57 -1.41 8.02
CA ASN A 10 -23.08 -0.81 9.25
C ASN A 10 -23.49 0.63 8.97
N VAL A 11 -24.73 0.98 9.32
CA VAL A 11 -25.30 2.32 9.12
C VAL A 11 -24.44 3.38 9.81
N ASN A 12 -23.96 3.12 11.02
CA ASN A 12 -23.11 4.06 11.76
C ASN A 12 -21.81 4.38 11.01
N ARG A 13 -21.25 3.40 10.27
CA ARG A 13 -20.05 3.62 9.43
C ARG A 13 -20.35 4.47 8.19
N SER A 14 -21.53 4.32 7.59
CA SER A 14 -21.93 5.11 6.41
C SER A 14 -22.19 6.60 6.72
N VAL A 15 -22.62 6.93 7.95
CA VAL A 15 -22.89 8.32 8.35
C VAL A 15 -21.62 9.17 8.25
N TYR A 16 -20.46 8.65 8.67
CA TYR A 16 -19.19 9.39 8.57
C TYR A 16 -18.83 9.76 7.14
N GLY A 17 -18.98 8.81 6.20
CA GLY A 17 -18.72 9.06 4.79
C GLY A 17 -19.70 10.09 4.20
N TYR A 18 -20.97 10.01 4.59
CA TYR A 18 -21.99 10.96 4.14
C TYR A 18 -21.77 12.38 4.68
N VAL A 19 -21.45 12.51 5.97
CA VAL A 19 -21.11 13.81 6.58
C VAL A 19 -19.85 14.39 5.93
N LEU A 20 -18.81 13.57 5.71
CA LEU A 20 -17.60 14.00 5.02
C LEU A 20 -17.90 14.47 3.58
N PHE A 21 -18.77 13.77 2.86
CA PHE A 21 -19.21 14.19 1.53
C PHE A 21 -19.90 15.55 1.54
N LEU A 22 -20.86 15.77 2.45
CA LEU A 22 -21.56 17.05 2.57
C LEU A 22 -20.61 18.20 2.94
N VAL A 23 -19.70 17.97 3.89
CA VAL A 23 -18.71 18.96 4.33
C VAL A 23 -17.69 19.26 3.23
N SER A 24 -17.21 18.24 2.53
CA SER A 24 -16.27 18.41 1.42
C SER A 24 -16.91 19.18 0.26
N ASN A 25 -18.15 18.83 -0.09
CA ASN A 25 -18.87 19.50 -1.17
C ASN A 25 -19.22 20.96 -0.82
N SER A 26 -19.62 21.23 0.42
CA SER A 26 -19.88 22.61 0.87
C SER A 26 -18.61 23.45 0.91
N ALA A 27 -17.50 22.90 1.41
CA ALA A 27 -16.19 23.55 1.39
C ALA A 27 -15.72 23.84 -0.04
N LEU A 28 -15.93 22.91 -0.98
CA LEU A 28 -15.58 23.09 -2.40
C LEU A 28 -16.38 24.23 -3.04
N LEU A 29 -17.68 24.34 -2.73
CA LEU A 29 -18.52 25.44 -3.20
C LEU A 29 -18.03 26.79 -2.67
N ILE A 30 -17.72 26.89 -1.37
CA ILE A 30 -17.19 28.12 -0.76
C ILE A 30 -15.84 28.50 -1.40
N TYR A 31 -15.01 27.50 -1.67
CA TYR A 31 -13.74 27.70 -2.36
C TYR A 31 -13.94 28.24 -3.79
N PHE A 32 -14.88 27.70 -4.57
CA PHE A 32 -15.19 28.23 -5.90
C PHE A 32 -15.76 29.64 -5.85
N ILE A 33 -16.63 29.94 -4.88
CA ILE A 33 -17.11 31.30 -4.62
C ILE A 33 -15.93 32.24 -4.45
N ARG A 34 -14.91 31.87 -3.66
CA ARG A 34 -13.71 32.72 -3.51
C ARG A 34 -12.82 32.75 -4.77
N ALA A 35 -12.75 31.66 -5.54
CA ALA A 35 -11.93 31.57 -6.74
C ALA A 35 -12.47 32.43 -7.90
N PHE A 36 -13.80 32.47 -8.08
CA PHE A 36 -14.44 33.18 -9.20
C PHE A 36 -14.92 34.59 -8.85
N ILE A 37 -15.27 34.87 -7.59
CA ILE A 37 -15.81 36.18 -7.22
C ILE A 37 -14.67 37.18 -6.96
N ASP A 38 -14.79 38.32 -7.64
CA ASP A 38 -13.85 39.43 -7.56
C ASP A 38 -13.98 40.20 -6.23
N ASP A 39 -12.87 40.77 -5.74
CA ASP A 39 -12.79 41.48 -4.45
C ASP A 39 -13.72 42.71 -4.43
N GLY A 40 -14.00 43.32 -5.59
CA GLY A 40 -14.95 44.42 -5.68
C GLY A 40 -16.39 44.03 -5.32
N VAL A 41 -16.79 42.77 -5.57
CA VAL A 41 -18.10 42.26 -5.17
C VAL A 41 -18.11 41.94 -3.69
N LEU A 42 -17.06 41.31 -3.17
CA LEU A 42 -16.93 41.00 -1.73
C LEU A 42 -16.90 42.25 -0.85
N LEU A 43 -16.26 43.32 -1.32
CA LEU A 43 -16.22 44.60 -0.63
C LEU A 43 -17.63 45.21 -0.49
N ARG A 44 -18.48 45.07 -1.52
CA ARG A 44 -19.88 45.51 -1.47
C ARG A 44 -20.73 44.69 -0.51
N PHE A 45 -20.39 43.41 -0.31
CA PHE A 45 -20.99 42.56 0.72
C PHE A 45 -20.41 42.80 2.13
N GLY A 46 -19.46 43.73 2.28
CA GLY A 46 -18.85 44.07 3.57
C GLY A 46 -17.78 43.08 4.05
N VAL A 47 -17.31 42.18 3.18
CA VAL A 47 -16.30 41.17 3.54
C VAL A 47 -14.92 41.69 3.17
N THR A 48 -14.24 42.32 4.13
CA THR A 48 -12.96 43.03 3.92
C THR A 48 -11.72 42.21 4.29
N CYS A 49 -11.85 41.15 5.10
CA CYS A 49 -10.72 40.42 5.69
C CYS A 49 -10.51 39.00 5.11
N LEU A 50 -10.56 38.83 3.78
CA LEU A 50 -10.27 37.55 3.13
C LEU A 50 -8.82 37.48 2.64
N PRO A 51 -8.17 36.29 2.66
CA PRO A 51 -6.82 36.11 2.15
C PRO A 51 -6.77 36.38 0.63
N SER A 52 -5.59 36.76 0.13
CA SER A 52 -5.39 37.09 -1.29
C SER A 52 -5.82 35.96 -2.23
N ARG A 53 -6.24 36.28 -3.46
CA ARG A 53 -6.71 35.28 -4.44
C ARG A 53 -5.67 34.23 -4.82
N TYR A 54 -4.39 34.53 -4.61
CA TYR A 54 -3.30 33.58 -4.80
C TYR A 54 -3.50 32.30 -3.98
N TRP A 55 -4.15 32.38 -2.82
CA TRP A 55 -4.45 31.21 -1.99
C TRP A 55 -5.35 30.19 -2.67
N CYS A 56 -6.23 30.62 -3.58
CA CYS A 56 -7.02 29.70 -4.40
C CYS A 56 -6.11 28.87 -5.31
N LEU A 57 -5.00 29.40 -5.83
CA LEU A 57 -4.08 28.57 -6.61
C LEU A 57 -3.13 27.75 -5.73
N ALA A 58 -2.67 28.34 -4.62
CA ALA A 58 -1.71 27.73 -3.73
C ALA A 58 -2.24 26.48 -3.04
N LEU A 59 -3.48 26.52 -2.51
CA LEU A 59 -4.09 25.40 -1.79
C LEU A 59 -4.13 24.08 -2.58
N PRO A 60 -4.71 24.01 -3.79
CA PRO A 60 -4.76 22.77 -4.56
C PRO A 60 -3.36 22.32 -4.99
N LEU A 61 -2.44 23.25 -5.25
CA LEU A 61 -1.07 22.94 -5.61
C LEU A 61 -0.32 22.28 -4.45
N TYR A 62 -0.32 22.90 -3.27
CA TYR A 62 0.32 22.34 -2.07
C TYR A 62 -0.35 21.03 -1.63
N PHE A 63 -1.68 20.92 -1.74
CA PHE A 63 -2.39 19.68 -1.44
C PHE A 63 -1.96 18.55 -2.39
N SER A 64 -1.95 18.80 -3.70
CA SER A 64 -1.53 17.82 -4.70
C SER A 64 -0.07 17.37 -4.47
N ILE A 65 0.85 18.32 -4.27
CA ILE A 65 2.25 18.02 -3.98
C ILE A 65 2.37 17.19 -2.69
N SER A 66 1.64 17.56 -1.63
CA SER A 66 1.65 16.84 -0.36
C SER A 66 1.14 15.40 -0.52
N VAL A 67 0.07 15.18 -1.29
CA VAL A 67 -0.47 13.84 -1.57
C VAL A 67 0.54 13.01 -2.35
N VAL A 68 1.19 13.58 -3.37
CA VAL A 68 2.22 12.87 -4.14
C VAL A 68 3.42 12.50 -3.26
N ILE A 69 3.90 13.43 -2.44
CA ILE A 69 5.00 13.17 -1.51
C ILE A 69 4.60 12.09 -0.50
N PHE A 70 3.38 12.16 0.03
CA PHE A 70 2.87 11.17 0.97
C PHE A 70 2.79 9.78 0.33
N ALA A 71 2.22 9.67 -0.87
CA ALA A 71 2.04 8.39 -1.56
C ALA A 71 3.37 7.76 -1.99
N LEU A 72 4.33 8.55 -2.47
CA LEU A 72 5.58 8.03 -3.04
C LEU A 72 6.71 7.89 -2.03
N PHE A 73 6.71 8.66 -0.94
CA PHE A 73 7.80 8.64 0.03
C PHE A 73 7.33 8.12 1.38
N PHE A 74 6.37 8.79 2.00
CA PHE A 74 5.96 8.46 3.36
C PHE A 74 5.29 7.09 3.45
N TYR A 75 4.34 6.79 2.57
CA TYR A 75 3.64 5.52 2.57
C TYR A 75 4.59 4.32 2.41
N PRO A 76 5.46 4.24 1.38
CA PRO A 76 6.41 3.13 1.27
C PRO A 76 7.44 3.14 2.40
N ALA A 77 7.91 4.29 2.88
CA ALA A 77 8.84 4.34 4.01
C ALA A 77 8.23 3.74 5.28
N ILE A 78 6.99 4.13 5.62
CA ILE A 78 6.27 3.61 6.78
C ILE A 78 6.06 2.10 6.63
N ASN A 79 5.62 1.64 5.45
CA ASN A 79 5.44 0.21 5.19
C ASN A 79 6.77 -0.56 5.30
N CYS A 80 7.89 -0.01 4.83
CA CYS A 80 9.21 -0.61 4.97
C CYS A 80 9.69 -0.66 6.43
N ILE A 81 9.33 0.32 7.26
CA ILE A 81 9.66 0.32 8.70
C ILE A 81 8.83 -0.73 9.46
N LEU A 82 7.54 -0.87 9.12
CA LEU A 82 6.63 -1.82 9.75
C LEU A 82 6.87 -3.27 9.30
N THR A 83 7.28 -3.47 8.05
CA THR A 83 7.52 -4.81 7.50
C THR A 83 8.85 -5.35 8.00
N LYS A 84 8.87 -6.61 8.47
CA LYS A 84 10.12 -7.30 8.84
C LYS A 84 11.05 -7.36 7.62
N ARG A 85 12.37 -7.38 7.85
CA ARG A 85 13.36 -7.47 6.75
C ARG A 85 13.04 -8.67 5.86
N LEU A 86 13.15 -8.49 4.54
CA LEU A 86 12.86 -9.52 3.54
C LEU A 86 13.69 -10.80 3.74
N ASN A 87 14.86 -10.69 4.38
CA ASN A 87 15.74 -11.83 4.67
C ASN A 87 15.42 -12.56 5.98
N CYS A 88 14.39 -12.14 6.72
CA CYS A 88 13.99 -12.83 7.95
C CYS A 88 13.22 -14.11 7.61
N LYS A 89 13.73 -15.28 8.05
CA LYS A 89 13.06 -16.58 7.90
C LYS A 89 11.60 -16.54 8.37
N ASN A 90 11.33 -15.82 9.46
CA ASN A 90 10.00 -15.66 10.06
C ASN A 90 8.98 -14.89 9.19
N VAL A 91 9.39 -14.33 8.05
CA VAL A 91 8.48 -13.75 7.04
C VAL A 91 7.95 -14.83 6.09
N ILE A 92 8.74 -15.87 5.86
CA ILE A 92 8.47 -16.93 4.88
C ILE A 92 7.94 -18.20 5.56
N THR A 93 8.41 -18.50 6.78
CA THR A 93 8.03 -19.70 7.53
C THR A 93 7.03 -19.37 8.63
N ASP A 94 5.97 -20.16 8.72
CA ASP A 94 5.03 -20.18 9.84
C ASP A 94 5.38 -21.30 10.85
N ASN A 95 4.52 -21.51 11.84
CA ASN A 95 4.70 -22.56 12.85
C ASN A 95 4.48 -23.99 12.30
N PHE A 96 3.89 -24.13 11.11
CA PHE A 96 3.62 -25.42 10.48
C PHE A 96 4.69 -25.81 9.46
N SER A 97 5.54 -24.87 9.07
CA SER A 97 6.59 -25.08 8.08
C SER A 97 7.64 -26.09 8.58
N LYS A 98 7.94 -27.09 7.74
CA LYS A 98 8.84 -28.20 8.07
C LYS A 98 10.12 -28.14 7.25
N PRO A 99 11.17 -27.47 7.74
CA PRO A 99 12.43 -27.39 7.01
C PRO A 99 13.14 -28.75 6.99
N ARG A 100 13.93 -29.00 5.95
CA ARG A 100 14.72 -30.23 5.78
C ARG A 100 15.53 -30.63 7.01
N SER A 101 16.09 -29.66 7.74
CA SER A 101 16.88 -29.88 8.96
C SER A 101 16.14 -30.61 10.07
N ASN A 102 14.80 -30.48 10.10
CA ASN A 102 13.96 -31.06 11.14
C ASN A 102 13.39 -32.43 10.72
N CYS A 103 13.65 -32.87 9.49
CA CYS A 103 13.28 -34.18 9.02
C CYS A 103 14.42 -35.14 9.29
N GLU A 104 14.16 -36.15 10.11
CA GLU A 104 15.12 -37.23 10.33
C GLU A 104 15.36 -37.98 9.02
N SER A 105 16.62 -38.17 8.66
CA SER A 105 16.98 -39.01 7.52
C SER A 105 16.54 -40.43 7.82
N GLY A 106 15.57 -40.94 7.05
CA GLY A 106 15.09 -42.31 7.16
C GLY A 106 16.21 -43.33 6.97
N ALA A 107 15.96 -44.56 7.41
CA ALA A 107 16.91 -45.67 7.24
C ALA A 107 17.38 -45.81 5.78
N PHE A 108 18.58 -46.35 5.59
CA PHE A 108 19.16 -46.56 4.26
C PHE A 108 18.20 -47.35 3.36
N GLY A 109 17.74 -46.74 2.26
CA GLY A 109 16.76 -47.32 1.32
C GLY A 109 15.30 -46.94 1.58
N ALA A 110 14.99 -46.20 2.65
CA ALA A 110 13.66 -45.65 2.88
C ALA A 110 13.36 -44.48 1.93
N ILE A 111 12.07 -44.27 1.65
CA ILE A 111 11.61 -43.13 0.86
C ILE A 111 11.97 -41.84 1.62
N ALA A 112 12.54 -40.86 0.90
CA ALA A 112 12.92 -39.59 1.49
C ALA A 112 11.70 -38.87 2.10
N PRO A 113 11.82 -38.29 3.30
CA PRO A 113 10.72 -37.57 3.94
C PRO A 113 10.35 -36.31 3.14
N ILE A 114 9.07 -35.95 3.17
CA ILE A 114 8.58 -34.71 2.58
C ILE A 114 8.92 -33.51 3.50
N TYR A 115 9.45 -32.44 2.93
CA TYR A 115 9.84 -31.22 3.64
C TYR A 115 9.65 -29.98 2.77
N ASP A 116 9.57 -28.82 3.40
CA ASP A 116 9.47 -27.54 2.72
C ASP A 116 10.85 -27.09 2.23
N MET A 117 10.93 -26.86 0.93
CA MET A 117 12.13 -26.33 0.27
C MET A 117 12.14 -24.79 0.39
N SER A 118 13.33 -24.19 0.58
CA SER A 118 13.43 -22.74 0.62
C SER A 118 13.13 -22.13 -0.75
N ILE A 119 12.57 -20.92 -0.77
CA ILE A 119 12.27 -20.20 -2.01
C ILE A 119 13.54 -20.03 -2.88
N GLU A 120 14.70 -19.90 -2.25
CA GLU A 120 16.00 -19.81 -2.91
C GLU A 120 16.33 -21.10 -3.68
N GLU A 121 16.20 -22.26 -3.02
CA GLU A 121 16.50 -23.55 -3.66
C GLU A 121 15.50 -23.85 -4.79
N VAL A 122 14.22 -23.47 -4.62
CA VAL A 122 13.22 -23.57 -5.69
C VAL A 122 13.61 -22.69 -6.89
N CYS A 123 13.96 -21.42 -6.68
CA CYS A 123 14.36 -20.51 -7.75
C CYS A 123 15.60 -20.99 -8.51
N VAL A 124 16.60 -21.52 -7.79
CA VAL A 124 17.81 -22.06 -8.41
C VAL A 124 17.46 -23.24 -9.32
N ARG A 125 16.72 -24.24 -8.80
CA ARG A 125 16.35 -25.44 -9.56
C ARG A 125 15.43 -25.15 -10.75
N THR A 126 14.42 -24.31 -10.54
CA THR A 126 13.38 -24.07 -11.55
C THR A 126 13.79 -23.06 -12.61
N TYR A 127 14.51 -22.00 -12.25
CA TYR A 127 14.81 -20.92 -13.18
C TYR A 127 16.27 -20.94 -13.65
N ILE A 128 17.23 -21.07 -12.73
CA ILE A 128 18.65 -20.95 -13.08
C ILE A 128 19.14 -22.22 -13.77
N GLU A 129 18.93 -23.38 -13.15
CA GLU A 129 19.40 -24.66 -13.68
C GLU A 129 18.70 -25.02 -15.00
N GLN A 130 17.37 -24.86 -15.08
CA GLN A 130 16.65 -25.10 -16.33
C GLN A 130 17.10 -24.20 -17.48
N LYS A 131 17.30 -22.90 -17.22
CA LYS A 131 17.76 -21.96 -18.24
C LYS A 131 19.19 -22.26 -18.69
N MET A 132 20.05 -22.68 -17.77
CA MET A 132 21.41 -23.12 -18.12
C MET A 132 21.35 -24.38 -18.97
N PHE A 133 20.53 -25.36 -18.59
CA PHE A 133 20.36 -26.62 -19.30
C PHE A 133 19.82 -26.41 -20.72
N SER A 134 18.81 -25.56 -20.89
CA SER A 134 18.27 -25.23 -22.22
C SER A 134 19.31 -24.56 -23.11
N LYS A 135 20.16 -23.70 -22.53
CA LYS A 135 21.21 -23.00 -23.28
C LYS A 135 22.32 -23.94 -23.74
N ILE A 136 22.73 -24.88 -22.86
CA ILE A 136 23.71 -25.92 -23.19
C ILE A 136 23.18 -26.86 -24.29
N VAL A 137 21.91 -27.27 -24.21
CA VAL A 137 21.29 -28.10 -25.25
C VAL A 137 21.27 -27.38 -26.60
N GLN A 138 21.04 -26.06 -26.61
CA GLN A 138 21.00 -25.26 -27.83
C GLN A 138 22.40 -25.03 -28.45
N GLU A 139 23.47 -24.98 -27.66
CA GLU A 139 24.85 -24.89 -28.15
C GLU A 139 25.39 -26.24 -28.69
N MET A 140 24.73 -27.35 -28.33
CA MET A 140 25.05 -28.68 -28.85
C MET A 140 24.29 -29.08 -30.12
N GLN A 141 23.45 -28.19 -30.68
CA GLN A 141 22.80 -28.35 -31.98
C GLN A 141 23.44 -27.43 -33.02
#